data_AF-A0A925CPL7-F1
#
_entry.id   AF-A0A925CPL7-F1
#
_cell.length_a   1.000
_cell.length_b   1.000
_cell.length_c   1.000
_cell.angle_alpha   90.00
_cell.angle_beta   90.00
_cell.angle_gamma   90.00
#
_symmetry.space_group_name_H-M   'P 1'
#
loop_
_entity.id
_entity.type
_entity.pdbx_description
1 polymer ?
#
loop_
_entity_poly.entity_id
_entity_poly.type
_entity_poly.pdbx_seq_one_letter_code
_entity_poly.pdbx_strand_id
1 'polypeptide(L)'
;MLPSSLTVTLAITILGLLTVAAFVWAWRRGQFDRIQQQALLPMDDDDFNVTRPWETASQRAERVEEFGPTHAAATPGIWGGSQ
;
A
#
# COMPACT_ATOMS: atom_id res chain seq x y z
N MET A 1 27.78 -37.43 1.53
CA MET A 1 26.60 -36.71 0.99
C MET A 1 25.97 -35.96 2.15
N LEU A 2 25.71 -34.66 2.02
CA LEU A 2 25.01 -33.93 3.08
C LEU A 2 23.57 -34.42 3.16
N PRO A 3 22.98 -34.56 4.36
CA PRO A 3 21.55 -34.87 4.50
C PRO A 3 20.72 -33.82 3.78
N SER A 4 19.71 -34.25 3.02
CA SER A 4 18.83 -33.35 2.27
C SER A 4 18.18 -32.31 3.16
N SER A 5 17.80 -32.70 4.40
CA SER A 5 17.27 -31.79 5.42
C SER A 5 18.24 -30.68 5.80
N LEU A 6 19.54 -31.00 5.93
CA LEU A 6 20.57 -30.00 6.27
C LEU A 6 20.77 -29.00 5.13
N THR A 7 20.80 -29.48 3.88
CA THR A 7 20.91 -28.62 2.69
C THR A 7 19.73 -27.67 2.58
N VAL A 8 18.50 -28.17 2.77
CA VAL A 8 17.28 -27.34 2.73
C VAL A 8 17.29 -26.30 3.85
N THR A 9 17.62 -26.70 5.07
CA THR A 9 17.71 -25.77 6.21
C THR A 9 18.71 -24.66 5.93
N LEU A 10 19.92 -24.99 5.47
CA LEU A 10 20.94 -23.98 5.15
C LEU A 10 20.48 -23.03 4.03
N ALA A 11 19.88 -23.57 2.98
CA ALA A 11 19.37 -22.75 1.87
C ALA A 11 18.30 -21.75 2.34
N ILE A 12 17.34 -22.21 3.14
CA ILE A 12 16.29 -21.36 3.70
C ILE A 12 16.87 -20.31 4.66
N THR A 13 17.82 -20.70 5.52
CA THR A 13 18.47 -19.77 6.44
C THR A 13 19.23 -18.68 5.68
N ILE A 14 20.02 -19.05 4.66
CA ILE A 14 20.76 -18.08 3.84
C ILE A 14 19.79 -17.14 3.13
N LEU A 15 18.73 -17.67 2.50
CA LEU A 15 17.73 -16.86 1.82
C LEU A 15 17.01 -15.91 2.79
N GLY A 16 16.64 -16.39 3.97
CA GLY A 16 16.02 -15.57 5.01
C GLY A 16 16.94 -14.42 5.47
N LEU A 17 18.22 -14.71 5.69
CA LEU A 17 19.21 -13.69 6.05
C LEU A 17 19.40 -12.66 4.93
N LEU A 18 19.45 -13.10 3.68
CA LEU A 18 19.53 -12.19 2.53
C LEU A 18 18.31 -11.28 2.42
N THR A 19 17.10 -11.82 2.64
CA THR A 19 15.86 -11.05 2.64
C THR A 19 15.87 -9.97 3.73
N VAL A 20 16.28 -10.32 4.96
CA VAL A 20 16.40 -9.35 6.06
C VAL A 20 17.46 -8.28 5.73
N ALA A 21 18.61 -8.69 5.20
CA ALA A 21 19.66 -7.75 4.81
C ALA A 21 19.19 -6.77 3.72
N ALA A 22 18.50 -7.27 2.69
CA ALA A 22 17.92 -6.46 1.62
C ALA A 22 16.86 -5.49 2.15
N PHE A 23 15.98 -5.95 3.04
CA PHE A 23 14.98 -5.10 3.68
C PHE A 23 15.62 -3.97 4.48
N VAL A 24 16.59 -4.29 5.35
CA VAL A 24 17.32 -3.29 6.15
C VAL A 24 18.06 -2.30 5.25
N TRP A 25 18.66 -2.77 4.16
CA TRP A 25 19.31 -1.90 3.19
C TRP A 25 18.32 -0.94 2.51
N ALA A 26 17.19 -1.45 2.04
CA ALA A 26 16.14 -0.65 1.41
C ALA A 26 15.57 0.40 2.38
N TRP A 27 15.35 0.00 3.64
CA TRP A 27 14.93 0.90 4.72
C TRP A 27 15.93 2.03 4.94
N ARG A 28 17.23 1.72 5.05
CA ARG A 28 18.27 2.75 5.23
C ARG A 28 18.42 3.68 4.03
N ARG A 29 17.96 3.27 2.85
CA ARG A 29 17.98 4.07 1.61
C ARG A 29 16.70 4.88 1.42
N GLY A 30 15.75 4.82 2.35
CA GLY A 30 14.50 5.56 2.27
C GLY A 30 13.56 5.06 1.17
N GLN A 31 13.71 3.80 0.72
CA GLN A 31 12.83 3.22 -0.30
C GLN A 31 11.35 3.18 0.16
N PHE A 32 11.14 3.22 1.47
CA PHE A 32 9.83 3.18 2.11
C PHE A 32 9.36 4.56 2.62
N ASP A 33 10.14 5.63 2.42
CA ASP A 33 9.82 6.97 2.96
C ASP A 33 8.59 7.61 2.28
N ARG A 34 8.22 7.09 1.11
CA ARG A 34 7.15 7.63 0.25
C ARG A 34 6.08 6.60 -0.08
N ILE A 35 5.87 5.61 0.79
CA ILE A 35 4.84 4.56 0.60
C ILE A 35 3.46 5.19 0.36
N GLN A 36 3.12 6.26 1.08
CA GLN A 36 1.84 6.94 0.92
C GLN A 36 1.67 7.45 -0.50
N GLN A 37 2.67 8.12 -1.05
CA GLN A 37 2.64 8.64 -2.43
C GLN A 37 2.59 7.49 -3.46
N GLN A 38 3.28 6.38 -3.17
CA GLN A 38 3.20 5.19 -4.03
C GLN A 38 1.84 4.49 -3.98
N ALA A 39 1.14 4.55 -2.86
CA ALA A 39 -0.21 4.01 -2.75
C ALA A 39 -1.23 4.81 -3.59
N LEU A 40 -0.90 6.06 -3.93
CA LEU A 40 -1.72 6.93 -4.78
C LEU A 40 -1.44 6.74 -6.28
N LEU A 41 -0.37 6.05 -6.69
CA LEU A 41 -0.03 5.83 -8.12
C LEU A 41 -1.15 5.18 -8.94
N PRO A 42 -1.93 4.22 -8.39
CA PRO A 42 -3.06 3.64 -9.12
C PRO A 42 -4.33 4.50 -9.10
N MET A 43 -4.35 5.62 -8.36
CA MET A 43 -5.51 6.50 -8.29
C MET A 43 -5.46 7.55 -9.40
N ASP A 44 -6.60 7.79 -10.03
CA ASP A 44 -6.80 8.90 -10.94
C ASP A 44 -7.07 10.18 -10.14
N ASP A 45 -6.78 11.36 -10.71
CA ASP A 45 -6.99 12.65 -10.04
C ASP A 45 -8.46 12.85 -9.61
N ASP A 46 -9.40 12.28 -10.37
CA ASP A 46 -10.83 12.33 -10.08
C ASP A 46 -11.23 11.47 -8.87
N ASP A 47 -10.41 10.48 -8.48
CA ASP A 47 -10.72 9.56 -7.39
C ASP A 47 -10.77 10.23 -6.02
N PHE A 48 -10.09 11.37 -5.87
CA PHE A 48 -10.10 12.17 -4.64
C PHE A 48 -11.34 13.07 -4.54
N ASN A 49 -12.02 13.29 -5.67
CA ASN A 49 -13.17 14.18 -5.82
C ASN A 49 -14.52 13.45 -5.75
N VAL A 50 -14.52 12.12 -5.57
CA VAL A 50 -15.72 11.28 -5.46
C VAL A 50 -15.97 10.87 -4.01
N THR A 51 -17.24 10.93 -3.61
CA THR A 51 -17.66 10.49 -2.27
C THR A 51 -17.55 8.98 -2.14
N ARG A 52 -16.72 8.46 -1.23
CA ARG A 52 -16.50 7.02 -1.04
C ARG A 52 -17.41 6.48 0.07
N PRO A 53 -18.34 5.53 -0.22
CA PRO A 53 -19.36 5.11 0.75
C PRO A 53 -18.82 4.31 1.93
N TRP A 54 -17.62 3.72 1.82
CA TRP A 54 -16.96 2.98 2.90
C TRP A 54 -16.12 3.85 3.83
N GLU A 55 -15.93 5.13 3.54
CA GLU A 55 -15.15 6.02 4.40
C GLU A 55 -15.87 6.29 5.72
N THR A 56 -15.15 6.10 6.83
CA THR A 56 -15.59 6.59 8.13
C THR A 56 -15.60 8.12 8.17
N ALA A 57 -16.27 8.70 9.17
CA ALA A 57 -16.31 10.15 9.33
C ALA A 57 -14.90 10.78 9.50
N SER A 58 -13.98 10.09 10.17
CA SER A 58 -12.60 10.56 10.34
C SER A 58 -11.81 10.49 9.03
N GLN A 59 -11.91 9.37 8.29
CA GLN A 59 -11.25 9.22 6.99
C GLN A 59 -11.74 10.26 5.97
N ARG A 60 -13.04 10.58 6.00
CA ARG A 60 -13.61 11.62 5.16
C ARG A 60 -13.07 13.01 5.53
N ALA A 61 -12.91 13.30 6.82
CA ALA A 61 -12.34 14.57 7.27
C ALA A 61 -10.88 14.71 6.84
N GLU A 62 -10.08 13.66 7.02
CA GLU A 62 -8.68 13.60 6.57
C GLU A 62 -8.56 13.82 5.05
N ARG A 63 -9.40 13.15 4.25
CA ARG A 63 -9.43 13.35 2.79
C ARG A 63 -9.80 14.79 2.41
N VAL A 64 -10.78 15.38 3.08
CA VAL A 64 -11.22 16.76 2.80
C VAL A 64 -10.14 17.77 3.21
N GLU A 65 -9.39 17.50 4.28
CA GLU A 65 -8.24 18.31 4.68
C GLU A 65 -7.10 18.23 3.66
N GLU A 66 -6.81 17.04 3.11
CA GLU A 66 -5.70 16.81 2.18
C GLU A 66 -6.03 17.21 0.72
N PHE A 67 -7.23 16.88 0.24
CA PHE A 67 -7.62 17.01 -1.17
C PHE A 67 -8.77 18.01 -1.42
N GLY A 68 -9.38 18.55 -0.36
CA GLY A 68 -10.53 19.44 -0.46
C GLY A 68 -11.89 18.73 -0.50
N PRO A 69 -12.98 19.52 -0.49
CA PRO A 69 -14.34 18.97 -0.49
C PRO A 69 -14.64 18.18 -1.77
N THR A 70 -15.40 17.09 -1.64
CA THR A 70 -15.90 16.34 -2.80
C THR A 70 -16.93 17.14 -3.58
N HIS A 71 -16.81 17.12 -4.91
CA HIS A 71 -17.75 17.74 -5.84
C HIS A 71 -18.59 16.71 -6.60
N ALA A 72 -18.23 15.42 -6.55
CA ALA A 72 -18.95 14.33 -7.20
C ALA A 72 -19.52 13.29 -6.20
N ALA A 73 -20.74 12.84 -6.48
CA ALA A 73 -21.33 11.70 -5.80
C ALA A 73 -20.75 10.38 -6.33
N ALA A 74 -20.72 9.34 -5.49
CA ALA A 74 -20.42 7.99 -5.96
C ALA A 74 -21.44 7.57 -7.02
N THR A 75 -20.97 7.06 -8.16
CA THR A 75 -21.80 6.53 -9.24
C THR A 75 -21.48 5.06 -9.48
N PRO A 76 -22.45 4.22 -9.88
CA PRO A 76 -22.18 2.82 -10.20
C PRO A 76 -21.05 2.69 -11.24
N GLY A 77 -20.05 1.86 -10.96
CA GLY A 77 -18.86 1.69 -11.81
C GLY A 77 -17.67 2.57 -11.40
N ILE A 78 -17.87 3.62 -10.61
CA ILE A 78 -16.81 4.43 -9.99
C ILE A 78 -16.89 4.20 -8.48
N TRP A 79 -15.86 3.57 -7.91
CA TRP A 79 -15.75 3.36 -6.45
C TRP A 79 -17.02 2.74 -5.84
N GLY A 80 -17.49 1.65 -6.44
CA GLY A 80 -18.46 0.74 -5.82
C GLY A 80 -19.86 1.29 -5.60
N GLY A 81 -20.27 2.34 -6.33
CA GLY A 81 -21.55 3.04 -6.18
C GLY A 81 -22.71 2.17 -5.68
N SER A 82 -23.00 2.27 -4.38
CA SER A 82 -24.23 1.75 -3.79
C SER A 82 -25.23 2.89 -3.80
N GLN A 83 -26.37 2.66 -4.48
CA GLN A 83 -27.54 3.54 -4.41
C GLN A 83 -28.08 3.63 -2.99
#